data_AF-A0A9E2URC9-F1
#
_entry.id   AF-A0A9E2URC9-F1
#
_cell.length_a   1.000
_cell.length_b   1.000
_cell.length_c   1.000
_cell.angle_alpha   90.00
_cell.angle_beta   90.00
_cell.angle_gamma   90.00
#
_symmetry.space_group_name_H-M   'P 1'
#
loop_
_entity.id
_entity.type
_entity.pdbx_description
1 polymer ?
#
loop_
_entity_poly.entity_id
_entity_poly.type
_entity_poly.pdbx_seq_one_letter_code
_entity_poly.pdbx_strand_id
1 'polypeptide(L)'
;YPKKETIKIILNRYEKDPVLTVKESEQSIDHSFSWLIPNDFKTTMTAINLGKIILEVGKNTDISKSFRDLAASILGGSVPEKEKTGFWNKFKKTGL
;
A
#
# COMPACT_ATOMS: atom_id res chain seq x y z
N TYR A 1 11.28 24.35 -9.17
CA TYR A 1 10.56 23.27 -8.46
C TYR A 1 10.56 22.01 -9.32
N PRO A 2 10.59 20.79 -8.73
CA PRO A 2 10.58 19.53 -9.50
C PRO A 2 9.32 19.40 -10.35
N LYS A 3 9.42 18.71 -11.49
CA LYS A 3 8.29 18.44 -12.37
C LYS A 3 7.34 17.45 -11.70
N LYS A 4 6.03 17.66 -11.81
CA LYS A 4 4.99 16.83 -11.16
C LYS A 4 5.16 15.34 -11.48
N GLU A 5 5.54 15.01 -12.70
CA GLU A 5 5.73 13.63 -13.17
C GLU A 5 6.95 12.93 -12.55
N THR A 6 7.87 13.70 -11.96
CA THR A 6 9.07 13.18 -11.28
C THR A 6 8.86 12.97 -9.78
N ILE A 7 7.70 13.38 -9.26
CA ILE A 7 7.35 13.24 -7.85
C ILE A 7 6.55 11.95 -7.68
N LYS A 8 6.97 11.11 -6.73
CA LYS A 8 6.22 9.92 -6.31
C LYS A 8 5.69 10.15 -4.91
N ILE A 9 4.39 9.96 -4.71
CA ILE A 9 3.75 10.16 -3.41
C ILE A 9 3.37 8.80 -2.82
N ILE A 10 3.72 8.59 -1.56
CA ILE A 10 3.39 7.38 -0.81
C ILE A 10 2.34 7.75 0.23
N LEU A 11 1.18 7.11 0.18
CA LEU A 11 0.19 7.22 1.25
C LEU A 11 0.57 6.25 2.36
N ASN A 12 0.98 6.79 3.50
CA ASN A 12 1.28 6.00 4.68
C ASN A 12 0.02 5.76 5.53
N ARG A 13 -0.01 4.64 6.26
CA ARG A 13 -1.13 4.24 7.14
C ARG A 13 -2.47 4.16 6.41
N TYR A 14 -2.47 3.58 5.22
CA TYR A 14 -3.68 3.31 4.45
C TYR A 14 -4.58 2.30 5.17
N GLU A 15 -5.85 2.64 5.29
CA GLU A 15 -6.92 1.79 5.83
C GLU A 15 -7.96 1.47 4.75
N LYS A 16 -8.67 0.34 4.90
CA LYS A 16 -9.67 -0.09 3.92
C LYS A 16 -10.95 0.75 3.96
N ASP A 17 -11.27 1.31 5.12
CA ASP A 17 -12.46 2.13 5.36
C ASP A 17 -12.05 3.50 5.95
N PRO A 18 -11.33 4.33 5.17
CA PRO A 18 -10.85 5.61 5.65
C PRO A 18 -11.95 6.66 5.60
N VAL A 19 -11.90 7.63 6.52
CA VAL A 19 -12.79 8.82 6.50
C VAL A 19 -12.67 9.61 5.20
N LEU A 20 -11.45 9.66 4.63
CA LEU A 20 -11.17 10.28 3.33
C LEU A 20 -10.70 9.19 2.37
N THR A 21 -11.39 9.03 1.24
CA THR A 21 -11.00 8.01 0.26
C THR A 21 -9.68 8.37 -0.40
N VAL A 22 -9.01 7.35 -0.97
CA VAL A 22 -7.80 7.54 -1.78
C VAL A 22 -8.06 8.53 -2.91
N LYS A 23 -9.21 8.41 -3.59
CA LYS A 23 -9.58 9.27 -4.72
C LYS A 23 -9.74 10.73 -4.31
N GLU A 24 -10.45 11.01 -3.21
CA GLU A 24 -10.63 12.37 -2.71
C GLU A 24 -9.30 12.98 -2.26
N SER A 25 -8.44 12.16 -1.64
CA SER A 25 -7.10 12.55 -1.24
C SER A 25 -6.26 12.96 -2.45
N GLU A 26 -6.23 12.14 -3.52
CA GLU A 26 -5.52 12.44 -4.77
C GLU A 26 -6.03 13.71 -5.45
N GLN A 27 -7.34 13.94 -5.43
CA GLN A 27 -7.96 15.16 -5.96
C GLN A 27 -7.54 16.39 -5.15
N SER A 28 -7.49 16.29 -3.82
CA SER A 28 -7.13 17.41 -2.95
C SER A 28 -5.68 17.87 -3.09
N ILE A 29 -4.77 16.93 -3.36
CA ILE A 29 -3.33 17.22 -3.54
C ILE A 29 -2.95 17.38 -5.02
N ASP A 30 -3.93 17.29 -5.91
CA ASP A 30 -3.75 17.24 -7.37
C ASP A 30 -2.62 16.29 -7.78
N HIS A 31 -2.58 15.07 -7.23
CA HIS A 31 -1.51 14.12 -7.51
C HIS A 31 -1.93 12.68 -7.15
N SER A 32 -1.61 11.71 -8.01
CA SER A 32 -1.84 10.30 -7.71
C SER A 32 -0.80 9.73 -6.74
N PHE A 33 -1.22 8.77 -5.92
CA PHE A 33 -0.31 8.01 -5.08
C PHE A 33 0.37 6.90 -5.88
N SER A 34 1.69 6.81 -5.77
CA SER A 34 2.50 5.76 -6.39
C SER A 34 2.57 4.49 -5.53
N TRP A 35 2.23 4.59 -4.24
CA TRP A 35 2.26 3.45 -3.32
C TRP A 35 1.36 3.68 -2.10
N LEU A 36 0.79 2.60 -1.56
CA LEU A 36 0.00 2.61 -0.33
C LEU A 36 0.66 1.68 0.71
N ILE A 37 1.05 2.23 1.86
CA ILE A 37 1.56 1.44 2.99
C ILE A 37 0.40 1.13 3.94
N PRO A 38 0.07 -0.14 4.22
CA PRO A 38 -1.06 -0.50 5.06
C PRO A 38 -0.86 -0.04 6.51
N ASN A 39 -1.95 0.32 7.18
CA ASN A 39 -1.91 0.61 8.61
C ASN A 39 -1.82 -0.67 9.45
N ASP A 40 -0.59 -1.13 9.72
CA ASP A 40 -0.32 -2.20 10.70
C ASP A 40 0.12 -1.60 12.04
N PHE A 41 -0.84 -1.11 12.81
CA PHE A 41 -0.60 -0.46 14.09
C PHE A 41 0.13 -1.37 15.09
N LYS A 42 -0.26 -2.65 15.19
CA LYS A 42 0.30 -3.58 16.17
C LYS A 42 1.77 -3.84 15.92
N THR A 43 2.16 -4.15 14.68
CA THR A 43 3.56 -4.40 14.34
C THR A 43 4.39 -3.14 14.47
N THR A 44 3.85 -2.00 14.01
CA THR A 44 4.53 -0.70 14.08
C THR A 44 4.78 -0.28 15.53
N MET A 45 3.77 -0.37 16.39
CA MET A 45 3.90 0.02 17.80
C MET A 45 4.88 -0.89 18.56
N THR A 46 4.85 -2.19 18.27
CA THR A 46 5.80 -3.14 18.87
C THR A 46 7.24 -2.84 18.43
N ALA A 47 7.45 -2.53 17.15
CA ALA A 47 8.76 -2.13 16.62
C ALA A 47 9.30 -0.86 17.29
N ILE A 48 8.45 0.16 17.46
CA ILE A 48 8.80 1.39 18.18
C ILE A 48 9.20 1.09 19.63
N ASN A 49 8.36 0.35 20.37
CA ASN A 49 8.60 0.05 21.79
C ASN A 49 9.85 -0.79 22.02
N LEU A 50 10.22 -1.66 21.07
CA LEU A 50 11.42 -2.49 21.15
C LEU A 50 12.68 -1.79 20.59
N GLY A 51 12.54 -0.61 19.97
CA GLY A 51 13.65 0.05 19.26
C GLY A 51 14.17 -0.77 18.07
N LYS A 52 13.29 -1.56 17.44
CA LYS A 52 13.63 -2.46 16.33
C LYS A 52 12.96 -2.04 15.04
N ILE A 53 13.50 -2.51 13.91
CA ILE A 53 12.86 -2.31 12.61
C ILE A 53 11.65 -3.24 12.45
N ILE A 54 10.67 -2.81 11.64
CA ILE A 54 9.44 -3.59 11.35
C ILE A 54 9.75 -5.00 10.83
N LEU A 55 10.83 -5.15 10.04
CA LEU A 55 11.26 -6.42 9.48
C LEU A 55 11.66 -7.46 10.56
N GLU A 56 12.23 -7.00 11.67
CA GLU A 56 12.64 -7.86 12.80
C GLU A 56 11.46 -8.27 13.68
N VAL A 57 10.47 -7.39 13.82
CA VAL A 57 9.29 -7.63 14.66
C VAL A 57 8.22 -8.44 13.92
N GLY A 58 8.07 -8.20 12.63
CA GLY A 58 6.96 -8.76 11.85
C GLY A 58 7.36 -9.10 10.42
N LYS A 59 8.31 -10.01 10.21
CA LYS A 59 8.82 -10.37 8.87
C LYS A 59 7.73 -10.68 7.83
N ASN A 60 6.64 -11.30 8.23
CA ASN A 60 5.59 -11.78 7.31
C ASN A 60 4.31 -10.94 7.29
N THR A 61 4.31 -9.77 7.93
CA THR A 61 3.15 -8.88 7.99
C THR A 61 2.95 -8.14 6.66
N ASP A 62 1.75 -7.60 6.45
CA ASP A 62 1.41 -6.88 5.23
C ASP A 62 2.24 -5.60 5.06
N ILE A 63 2.56 -4.90 6.16
CA ILE A 63 3.46 -3.74 6.13
C ILE A 63 4.89 -4.15 5.73
N SER A 64 5.41 -5.28 6.22
CA SER A 64 6.73 -5.78 5.83
C SER A 64 6.78 -6.21 4.37
N LYS A 65 5.72 -6.83 3.85
CA LYS A 65 5.60 -7.16 2.43
C LYS A 65 5.54 -5.87 1.58
N SER A 66 4.70 -4.91 1.97
CA SER A 66 4.58 -3.62 1.30
C SER A 66 5.92 -2.88 1.19
N PHE A 67 6.73 -2.84 2.25
CA PHE A 67 8.06 -2.23 2.19
C PHE A 67 9.03 -2.97 1.26
N ARG A 68 9.01 -4.31 1.23
CA ARG A 68 9.85 -5.07 0.30
C ARG A 68 9.44 -4.85 -1.14
N ASP A 69 8.14 -4.89 -1.43
CA ASP A 69 7.63 -4.69 -2.78
C ASP A 69 7.90 -3.25 -3.26
N LEU A 70 7.78 -2.26 -2.36
CA LEU A 70 8.18 -0.88 -2.64
C LEU A 70 9.67 -0.78 -2.97
N ALA A 71 10.54 -1.39 -2.15
CA ALA A 71 11.98 -1.41 -2.40
C ALA A 71 12.31 -2.07 -3.75
N ALA A 72 11.67 -3.19 -4.08
CA ALA A 72 11.81 -3.85 -5.37
C ALA A 72 11.39 -2.94 -6.53
N SER A 73 10.29 -2.19 -6.40
CA SER A 73 9.82 -1.24 -7.42
C SER A 73 10.81 -0.10 -7.68
N ILE A 74 11.55 0.33 -6.66
CA ILE A 74 12.58 1.38 -6.77
C ILE A 74 13.80 0.84 -7.51
N LEU A 75 14.16 -0.42 -7.27
CA LEU A 75 15.30 -1.10 -7.90
C LEU A 75 15.01 -1.56 -9.35
N GLY A 76 13.80 -1.32 -9.87
CA GLY A 76 13.38 -1.75 -11.21
C GLY A 76 12.93 -3.20 -11.29
N GLY A 77 12.69 -3.87 -10.17
CA GLY A 77 12.09 -5.20 -10.13
C GLY A 77 10.59 -5.14 -10.45
N SER A 78 10.09 -6.11 -11.21
CA SER A 78 8.65 -6.29 -11.43
C SER A 78 7.97 -6.63 -10.10
N VAL A 79 7.13 -5.74 -9.58
CA VAL A 79 6.22 -6.07 -8.47
C VAL A 79 5.19 -7.06 -9.03
N PRO A 80 4.94 -8.22 -8.39
CA PRO A 80 3.90 -9.12 -8.82
C PRO A 80 2.55 -8.38 -8.78
N GLU A 81 1.94 -8.22 -9.95
CA GLU A 81 0.64 -7.57 -10.10
C GLU A 81 -0.38 -8.41 -9.33
N LYS A 82 -0.95 -7.87 -8.24
CA LYS A 82 -2.08 -8.51 -7.57
C LYS A 82 -3.30 -8.40 -8.48
N GLU A 83 -3.47 -9.38 -9.37
CA GLU A 83 -4.67 -9.50 -10.17
C GLU A 83 -5.92 -9.49 -9.26
N LYS A 84 -6.87 -8.61 -9.58
CA LYS A 84 -8.22 -8.59 -8.96
C LYS A 84 -9.11 -9.72 -9.53
N THR A 85 -8.56 -10.92 -9.71
CA THR A 85 -9.25 -12.09 -10.28
C THR A 85 -9.93 -12.89 -9.17
N GLY A 86 -11.17 -12.56 -8.81
CA GLY A 86 -11.92 -13.41 -7.88
C GLY A 86 -13.40 -13.10 -7.69
N PHE A 87 -13.80 -11.83 -7.65
CA PHE A 87 -15.20 -11.47 -7.34
C PHE A 87 -16.11 -11.36 -8.56
N TRP A 88 -15.62 -10.86 -9.70
CA TRP A 88 -16.43 -10.62 -10.90
C TRP A 88 -16.88 -11.90 -11.62
N ASN A 89 -16.11 -13.00 -11.50
CA ASN A 89 -16.47 -14.28 -12.12
C ASN A 89 -17.55 -15.06 -11.36
N LYS A 90 -17.80 -14.73 -10.08
CA LYS A 90 -18.84 -15.40 -9.28
C LYS A 90 -20.23 -14.80 -9.54
N PHE A 91 -20.31 -13.49 -9.80
CA PHE A 91 -21.57 -12.81 -10.12
C PHE A 91 -22.12 -13.15 -11.51
N LYS A 92 -21.27 -13.54 -12.48
CA LYS A 92 -21.73 -14.00 -13.81
C LYS A 92 -22.23 -15.45 -13.84
N LYS A 93 -22.02 -16.24 -12.78
CA LYS A 93 -22.30 -17.68 -12.77
C LYS A 93 -23.59 -18.08 -12.02
N THR A 94 -24.34 -17.12 -11.48
CA THR A 94 -25.58 -17.35 -10.73
C THR A 94 -26.79 -16.59 -11.32
N GLY A 95 -26.75 -16.24 -12.60
CA GLY A 95 -27.91 -15.74 -13.34
C GLY A 95 -28.49 -16.84 -14.24
N LEU A 96 -29.37 -17.65 -13.67
CA LEU A 96 -30.35 -18.50 -14.34
C LEU A 96 -31.65 -18.38 -13.55
#